data_AF-A0A977TN09-F1
#
_entry.id   AF-A0A977TN09-F1
#
_cell.length_a   1.000
_cell.length_b   1.000
_cell.length_c   1.000
_cell.angle_alpha   90.00
_cell.angle_beta   90.00
_cell.angle_gamma   90.00
#
_symmetry.space_group_name_H-M   'P 1'
#
loop_
_entity.id
_entity.type
_entity.pdbx_description
1 polymer ?
#
loop_
_entity_poly.entity_id
_entity_poly.type
_entity_poly.pdbx_seq_one_letter_code
_entity_poly.pdbx_strand_id
1 'polypeptide(L)' 'ILGDQHDIDRAKHLGVDSMSVDDLKKLNKNKKLIKKLTRKYDAFLASDSLIKQVPRLLGPALSK' A
#
# COMPACT_ATOMS: atom_id res chain seq x y z
N ILE A 1 5.64 -2.78 0.36
CA ILE A 1 5.65 -2.68 -1.12
C ILE A 1 4.25 -2.95 -1.66
N LEU A 2 3.74 -2.05 -2.49
CA LEU A 2 2.44 -2.14 -3.15
C LEU A 2 2.67 -2.25 -4.65
N GLY A 3 2.71 -3.48 -5.16
CA GLY A 3 3.15 -3.70 -6.53
C GLY A 3 2.61 -4.96 -7.15
N ASP A 4 3.03 -5.20 -8.39
CA ASP A 4 2.77 -6.42 -9.13
C ASP A 4 3.56 -7.61 -8.54
N GLN A 5 3.33 -8.79 -9.11
CA GLN A 5 3.93 -10.05 -8.65
C GLN A 5 5.45 -9.96 -8.51
N HIS A 6 6.10 -9.21 -9.40
CA HIS A 6 7.55 -9.10 -9.47
C HIS A 6 8.13 -8.24 -8.34
N ASP A 7 7.47 -7.12 -8.03
CA ASP A 7 7.82 -6.25 -6.90
C ASP A 7 7.51 -6.93 -5.56
N ILE A 8 6.42 -7.71 -5.49
CA ILE A 8 6.07 -8.52 -4.31
C ILE A 8 7.15 -9.60 -4.06
N ASP A 9 7.62 -10.26 -5.11
CA ASP A 9 8.65 -11.30 -4.99
C ASP A 9 9.98 -10.73 -4.50
N ARG A 10 10.41 -9.60 -5.07
CA ARG A 10 11.58 -8.84 -4.58
C ARG A 10 11.40 -8.40 -3.13
N ALA A 11 10.24 -7.87 -2.78
CA ALA A 11 9.94 -7.43 -1.41
C ALA A 11 10.01 -8.59 -0.42
N LYS A 12 9.46 -9.75 -0.78
CA LYS A 12 9.58 -10.99 0.04
C LYS A 12 11.03 -11.42 0.22
N HIS A 13 11.83 -11.35 -0.84
CA HIS A 13 13.26 -11.64 -0.76
C HIS A 13 14.03 -10.67 0.14
N LEU A 14 13.60 -9.40 0.18
CA LEU A 14 14.15 -8.36 1.03
C LEU A 14 13.57 -8.36 2.46
N GLY A 15 12.62 -9.26 2.76
CA GLY A 15 11.94 -9.31 4.06
C GLY A 15 11.02 -8.12 4.33
N VAL A 16 10.57 -7.42 3.27
CA VAL A 16 9.72 -6.24 3.36
C VAL A 16 8.26 -6.63 3.15
N ASP A 17 7.39 -6.18 4.04
CA ASP A 17 5.95 -6.39 3.92
C ASP A 17 5.41 -5.92 2.56
N SER A 18 4.78 -6.82 1.83
CA SER A 18 4.24 -6.61 0.50
C SER A 18 2.73 -6.84 0.47
N MET A 19 1.97 -5.95 -0.17
CA MET A 19 0.52 -6.07 -0.36
C MET A 19 0.19 -5.98 -1.84
N SER A 20 -0.76 -6.80 -2.28
CA SER A 20 -1.26 -6.78 -3.65
C SER A 20 -2.25 -5.63 -3.88
N VAL A 21 -2.49 -5.32 -5.16
CA VAL A 21 -3.48 -4.31 -5.58
C VAL A 21 -4.89 -4.67 -5.13
N ASP A 22 -5.24 -5.95 -5.19
CA ASP A 22 -6.55 -6.45 -4.79
C ASP A 22 -6.79 -6.32 -3.29
N ASP A 23 -5.76 -6.61 -2.48
CA ASP A 23 -5.81 -6.41 -1.03
C ASP A 23 -5.90 -4.93 -0.68
N LEU A 24 -5.19 -4.07 -1.41
CA LEU A 24 -5.25 -2.62 -1.19
C LEU A 24 -6.62 -2.03 -1.54
N LYS A 25 -7.27 -2.52 -2.61
CA LYS A 25 -8.65 -2.15 -2.98
C LYS A 25 -9.66 -2.60 -1.93
N LYS A 26 -9.50 -3.81 -1.36
CA LYS A 26 -10.33 -4.27 -0.24
C LYS A 26 -10.10 -3.41 1.01
N LEU A 27 -8.86 -3.04 1.29
CA LEU A 27 -8.50 -2.19 2.42
C LEU A 27 -9.09 -0.78 2.27
N ASN A 28 -9.15 -0.23 1.06
CA ASN A 28 -9.73 1.09 0.78
C ASN A 28 -11.20 1.22 1.20
N LYS A 29 -11.97 0.12 1.16
CA LYS A 29 -13.36 0.13 1.63
C LYS A 29 -13.49 0.38 3.14
N ASN A 30 -12.42 0.18 3.91
CA ASN A 30 -12.48 0.22 5.37
C ASN A 30 -11.45 1.20 5.98
N LYS A 31 -11.89 2.45 6.18
CA LYS A 31 -11.06 3.55 6.70
C LYS A 31 -10.35 3.25 8.03
N LYS A 32 -10.92 2.39 8.89
CA LYS A 32 -10.32 2.01 10.19
C LYS A 32 -9.03 1.20 10.01
N LEU A 33 -9.04 0.24 9.09
CA LEU A 33 -7.87 -0.61 8.80
C LEU A 33 -6.77 0.20 8.12
N ILE A 34 -7.14 1.09 7.19
CA ILE A 34 -6.18 1.99 6.53
C ILE A 34 -5.49 2.89 7.56
N LYS A 35 -6.23 3.54 8.48
CA LYS A 35 -5.63 4.36 9.55
C LYS A 35 -4.72 3.57 10.49
N LYS A 36 -4.97 2.28 10.69
CA LYS A 36 -4.07 1.40 11.47
C LYS A 36 -2.80 1.06 10.70
N LEU A 37 -2.91 0.90 9.39
CA LEU A 37 -1.79 0.63 8.49
C LEU A 37 -0.88 1.85 8.33
N THR A 38 -1.46 3.05 8.16
CA THR A 38 -0.70 4.30 8.01
C THR A 38 0.01 4.73 9.29
N ARG A 39 -0.47 4.29 10.46
CA ARG A 39 0.25 4.47 11.73
C ARG A 39 1.38 3.46 11.95
N LYS A 40 1.39 2.36 11.21
CA LYS A 40 2.40 1.29 11.34
C LYS A 40 3.60 1.50 10.41
N TYR A 41 3.42 2.21 9.31
CA TYR A 41 4.44 2.40 8.29
C TYR A 41 4.58 3.87 7.95
N ASP A 42 5.81 4.37 7.98
CA ASP A 42 6.13 5.77 7.66
C ASP A 42 6.16 6.05 6.14
N ALA A 43 6.47 5.02 5.34
CA ALA A 43 6.55 5.13 3.89
C ALA A 43 5.97 3.90 3.18
N PHE A 44 5.34 4.14 2.03
CA PHE A 44 4.84 3.09 1.14
C PHE A 44 5.56 3.19 -0.20
N LEU A 45 6.23 2.11 -0.61
CA LEU A 45 6.74 1.99 -1.98
C LEU A 45 5.64 1.38 -2.85
N ALA A 46 5.35 1.99 -4.00
CA ALA A 46 4.38 1.48 -4.95
C ALA A 46 4.91 1.51 -6.38
N SER A 47 4.52 0.53 -7.21
CA SER A 47 4.88 0.49 -8.64
C SER A 47 4.20 1.63 -9.41
N ASP A 48 4.75 2.01 -10.57
CA ASP A 48 4.29 3.19 -11.34
C ASP A 48 2.79 3.18 -11.68
N SER A 49 2.22 1.99 -11.93
CA SER A 49 0.79 1.83 -12.19
C SER A 49 -0.09 2.18 -10.98
N LEU A 50 0.43 2.00 -9.76
CA LEU A 50 -0.24 2.26 -8.50
C LEU A 50 0.09 3.64 -7.93
N ILE A 51 1.25 4.21 -8.25
CA ILE A 51 1.68 5.52 -7.75
C ILE A 51 0.65 6.61 -8.05
N LYS A 52 -0.10 6.50 -9.15
CA LYS A 52 -1.18 7.43 -9.52
C LYS A 52 -2.44 7.27 -8.66
N GLN A 53 -2.69 6.06 -8.17
CA GLN A 53 -3.88 5.75 -7.36
C GLN A 53 -3.61 5.92 -5.85
N VAL A 54 -2.36 5.73 -5.42
CA VAL A 54 -1.92 5.83 -4.02
C VAL A 54 -2.31 7.15 -3.37
N PRO A 55 -2.05 8.35 -3.97
CA PRO A 55 -2.48 9.62 -3.39
C PRO A 55 -3.99 9.73 -3.22
N ARG A 56 -4.79 9.17 -4.14
CA ARG A 56 -6.25 9.23 -4.06
C ARG A 56 -6.82 8.27 -3.01
N LEU A 57 -6.24 7.09 -2.90
CA LEU A 57 -6.70 6.01 -2.01
C LEU A 57 -6.22 6.21 -0.57
N LEU A 58 -4.95 6.55 -0.40
CA LEU A 58 -4.30 6.70 0.89
C LEU A 58 -4.18 8.15 1.34
N GLY A 59 -4.24 9.13 0.45
CA GLY A 59 -4.17 10.56 0.80
C GLY A 59 -5.17 10.97 1.88
N PRO A 60 -6.46 10.61 1.83
CA PRO A 60 -7.41 10.93 2.89
C PRO A 60 -7.11 10.27 4.25
N ALA A 61 -6.28 9.23 4.27
CA ALA A 61 -5.88 8.49 5.48
C ALA A 61 -4.46 8.83 5.97
N LEU A 62 -3.62 9.41 5.10
CA LEU A 62 -2.26 9.87 5.37
C LEU A 62 -2.19 11.38 5.66
N SER A 63 -3.14 12.16 5.14
CA SER A 63 -3.21 13.61 5.39
C SER A 63 -3.77 13.87 6.79
N LYS A 64 -2.95 14.52 7.62
CA LYS A 64 -3.38 15.23 8.83
C LYS A 64 -3.39 16.71 8.54
#